data_AF-A0A5C7PG09-F1
#
_entry.id   AF-A0A5C7PG09-F1
#
_cell.length_a   1.000
_cell.length_b   1.000
_cell.length_c   1.000
_cell.angle_alpha   90.00
_cell.angle_beta   90.00
_cell.angle_gamma   90.00
#
_symmetry.space_group_name_H-M   'P 1'
#
loop_
_entity.id
_entity.type
_entity.pdbx_description
1 polymer ?
#
loop_
_entity_poly.entity_id
_entity_poly.type
_entity_poly.pdbx_seq_one_letter_code
_entity_poly.pdbx_strand_id
1 'polypeptide(L)'
;MSKNQVINPQKNSLNVDRYVYYAEQLFLYIVIAITGIGFYVWGSSTASQYTQIGFVQVAVGIIAAVASGYVTDYAFRQFLEDVIYEPLAAAHPAKPNGEIHAYFKVLKVVRWTILATVVILLFYADWYSMQIIKDPFAAQAKQEEVVDVATVAAGVAVQYDGVSAPLAEQIKQLKADIRAEEKRVDASNRSLTELAAKGNGWAANELAKKKAKATKAAKSELQSTQQAYTQALQGRVNAVNSTTRAIGEKNAATEQDNATKRAALSGMFFMFGAGFKVLTVLMRIFLVVSFLSKSPTLDANGDGIVDGRDVTAAASGNTSFR
;
A
#
# COMPACT_ATOMS: atom_id res chain seq x y z
N MET A 1 37.75 38.20 -19.72
CA MET A 1 37.62 39.11 -18.56
C MET A 1 36.83 38.41 -17.48
N SER A 2 37.53 37.83 -16.50
CA SER A 2 36.92 37.28 -15.30
C SER A 2 36.41 38.45 -14.46
N LYS A 3 35.10 38.58 -14.27
CA LYS A 3 34.56 39.50 -13.26
C LYS A 3 34.96 38.89 -11.93
N ASN A 4 35.98 39.46 -11.28
CA ASN A 4 36.23 39.26 -9.86
C ASN A 4 34.92 39.54 -9.13
N GLN A 5 34.19 38.48 -8.77
CA GLN A 5 33.14 38.57 -7.78
C GLN A 5 33.84 38.99 -6.50
N VAL A 6 33.76 40.28 -6.18
CA VAL A 6 34.11 40.77 -4.85
C VAL A 6 33.17 40.04 -3.91
N ILE A 7 33.68 38.98 -3.27
CA ILE A 7 32.99 38.24 -2.23
C ILE A 7 32.81 39.23 -1.10
N ASN A 8 31.62 39.83 -1.00
CA ASN A 8 31.26 40.64 0.15
C ASN A 8 30.69 39.68 1.20
N PRO A 9 31.45 39.33 2.26
CA PRO A 9 31.05 38.32 3.22
C PRO A 9 29.76 38.68 3.97
N GLN A 10 29.51 39.97 4.21
CA GLN A 10 28.27 40.44 4.83
C GLN A 10 27.07 40.23 3.90
N LYS A 11 27.18 40.64 2.62
CA LYS A 11 26.12 40.45 1.63
C LYS A 11 25.83 38.95 1.37
N ASN A 12 26.86 38.12 1.36
CA ASN A 12 26.70 36.67 1.23
C ASN A 12 26.04 36.06 2.47
N SER A 13 26.38 36.52 3.68
CA SER A 13 25.77 36.02 4.92
C SER A 13 24.27 36.35 5.03
N LEU A 14 23.85 37.54 4.60
CA LEU A 14 22.44 37.95 4.54
C LEU A 14 21.67 37.13 3.48
N ASN A 15 22.30 36.84 2.35
CA ASN A 15 21.70 35.98 1.34
C ASN A 15 21.48 34.55 1.86
N VAL A 16 22.43 34.00 2.64
CA VAL A 16 22.28 32.66 3.26
C VAL A 16 21.11 32.63 4.23
N ASP A 17 20.99 33.60 5.14
CA ASP A 17 19.86 33.66 6.08
C ASP A 17 18.52 33.78 5.35
N ARG A 18 18.48 34.57 4.27
CA ARG A 18 17.28 34.72 3.44
C ARG A 18 16.91 33.42 2.71
N TYR A 19 17.88 32.68 2.18
CA TYR A 19 17.60 31.38 1.55
C TYR A 19 17.12 30.34 2.57
N VAL A 20 17.72 30.32 3.77
CA VAL A 20 17.30 29.42 4.85
C VAL A 20 15.88 29.76 5.32
N TYR A 21 15.52 31.05 5.42
CA TYR A 21 14.16 31.48 5.74
C TYR A 21 13.13 31.01 4.71
N TYR A 22 13.39 31.18 3.40
CA TYR A 22 12.46 30.70 2.38
C TYR A 22 12.35 29.16 2.37
N ALA A 23 13.44 28.45 2.65
CA ALA A 23 13.42 27.00 2.81
C ALA A 23 12.59 26.57 4.04
N GLU A 24 12.76 27.24 5.19
CA GLU A 24 11.95 27.02 6.39
C GLU A 24 10.46 27.19 6.10
N GLN A 25 10.07 28.28 5.44
CA GLN A 25 8.66 28.55 5.09
C GLN A 25 8.10 27.47 4.14
N LEU A 26 8.88 27.05 3.14
CA LEU A 26 8.48 25.98 2.22
C LEU A 26 8.24 24.66 2.99
N PHE A 27 9.15 24.29 3.88
CA PHE A 27 8.99 23.07 4.68
C PHE A 27 7.79 23.16 5.62
N LEU A 28 7.56 24.32 6.25
CA LEU A 28 6.39 24.53 7.11
C LEU A 28 5.08 24.37 6.32
N TYR A 29 4.97 24.93 5.11
CA TYR A 29 3.79 24.74 4.27
C TYR A 29 3.57 23.28 3.88
N ILE A 30 4.64 22.55 3.55
CA ILE A 30 4.56 21.13 3.23
C ILE A 30 4.08 20.33 4.46
N VAL A 31 4.60 20.65 5.66
CA VAL A 31 4.17 20.03 6.91
C VAL A 31 2.68 20.25 7.16
N ILE A 32 2.19 21.50 7.02
CA ILE A 32 0.78 21.83 7.19
C ILE A 32 -0.09 21.06 6.19
N ALA A 33 0.33 20.98 4.93
CA ALA A 33 -0.39 20.25 3.89
C ALA A 33 -0.48 18.74 4.19
N ILE A 34 0.63 18.11 4.60
CA ILE A 34 0.68 16.67 4.90
C ILE A 34 -0.14 16.33 6.14
N THR A 35 0.00 17.08 7.22
CA THR A 35 -0.82 16.90 8.43
C THR A 35 -2.30 17.15 8.12
N GLY A 36 -2.62 18.14 7.27
CA GLY A 36 -3.98 18.39 6.78
C GLY A 36 -4.57 17.19 6.04
N ILE A 37 -3.83 16.63 5.07
CA ILE A 37 -4.24 15.44 4.31
C ILE A 37 -4.47 14.25 5.25
N GLY A 38 -3.59 14.03 6.22
CA GLY A 38 -3.74 12.90 7.13
C GLY A 38 -4.97 12.99 8.02
N PHE A 39 -5.25 14.18 8.55
CA PHE A 39 -6.46 14.42 9.34
C PHE A 39 -7.74 14.44 8.50
N TYR A 40 -7.67 14.84 7.23
CA TYR A 40 -8.80 14.71 6.30
C TYR A 40 -9.25 13.26 6.17
N VAL A 41 -8.30 12.36 5.91
CA VAL A 41 -8.57 10.93 5.74
C VAL A 41 -9.07 10.33 7.05
N TRP A 42 -8.42 10.67 8.16
CA TRP A 42 -8.83 10.23 9.49
C TRP A 42 -10.26 10.68 9.84
N GLY A 43 -10.59 11.96 9.65
CA GLY A 43 -11.91 12.51 9.92
C GLY A 43 -12.99 11.87 9.05
N SER A 44 -12.71 11.72 7.76
CA SER A 44 -13.63 11.07 6.81
C SER A 44 -13.87 9.60 7.15
N SER A 45 -12.80 8.86 7.49
CA SER A 45 -12.88 7.45 7.88
C SER A 45 -13.51 7.24 9.26
N THR A 46 -13.38 8.19 10.17
CA THR A 46 -14.05 8.12 11.46
C THR A 46 -15.55 8.37 11.27
N ALA A 47 -15.92 9.37 10.49
CA ALA A 47 -17.32 9.66 10.17
C ALA A 47 -18.01 8.49 9.47
N SER A 48 -17.32 7.74 8.60
CA SER A 48 -17.91 6.59 7.91
C SER A 48 -18.32 5.44 8.86
N GLN A 49 -17.76 5.38 10.07
CA GLN A 49 -18.19 4.42 11.10
C GLN A 49 -19.55 4.78 11.72
N TYR A 50 -19.96 6.06 11.64
CA TYR A 50 -21.17 6.58 12.28
C TYR A 50 -22.25 7.01 11.30
N THR A 51 -21.91 7.21 10.01
CA THR A 51 -22.89 7.61 8.98
C THR A 51 -22.50 7.07 7.60
N GLN A 52 -23.52 6.69 6.81
CA GLN A 52 -23.36 6.31 5.39
C GLN A 52 -23.48 7.49 4.43
N ILE A 53 -23.78 8.69 4.93
CA ILE A 53 -23.98 9.88 4.09
C ILE A 53 -22.62 10.42 3.67
N GLY A 54 -22.24 10.21 2.40
CA GLY A 54 -20.93 10.58 1.87
C GLY A 54 -20.57 12.06 2.02
N PHE A 55 -21.55 12.97 1.88
CA PHE A 55 -21.31 14.41 2.08
C PHE A 55 -20.88 14.75 3.53
N VAL A 56 -21.47 14.09 4.53
CA VAL A 56 -21.13 14.31 5.95
C VAL A 56 -19.70 13.82 6.24
N GLN A 57 -19.31 12.70 5.65
CA GLN A 57 -17.95 12.16 5.77
C GLN A 57 -16.91 13.15 5.22
N VAL A 58 -17.16 13.70 4.02
CA VAL A 58 -16.28 14.72 3.41
C VAL A 58 -16.22 15.98 4.27
N ALA A 59 -17.36 16.47 4.77
CA ALA A 59 -17.41 17.67 5.61
C ALA A 59 -16.59 17.51 6.90
N VAL A 60 -16.72 16.37 7.59
CA VAL A 60 -15.93 16.08 8.80
C VAL A 60 -14.44 15.98 8.47
N GLY A 61 -14.09 15.37 7.33
CA GLY A 61 -12.72 15.37 6.83
C GLY A 61 -12.15 16.77 6.63
N ILE A 62 -12.87 17.66 5.94
CA ILE A 62 -12.43 19.05 5.68
C ILE A 62 -12.22 19.78 7.01
N ILE A 63 -13.16 19.67 7.95
CA ILE A 63 -13.06 20.32 9.26
C ILE A 63 -11.82 19.82 10.02
N ALA A 64 -11.58 18.51 10.03
CA ALA A 64 -10.41 17.92 10.68
C ALA A 64 -9.09 18.40 10.05
N ALA A 65 -9.04 18.52 8.71
CA ALA A 65 -7.87 19.00 7.98
C ALA A 65 -7.54 20.46 8.27
N VAL A 66 -8.56 21.33 8.29
CA VAL A 66 -8.38 22.75 8.60
C VAL A 66 -7.96 22.95 10.05
N ALA A 67 -8.59 22.23 10.98
CA ALA A 67 -8.25 22.29 12.39
C ALA A 67 -6.81 21.82 12.64
N SER A 68 -6.38 20.72 12.03
CA SER A 68 -5.03 20.20 12.20
C SER A 68 -3.97 21.12 11.59
N GLY A 69 -4.23 21.69 10.41
CA GLY A 69 -3.35 22.67 9.78
C GLY A 69 -3.16 23.92 10.63
N TYR A 70 -4.25 24.46 11.19
CA TYR A 70 -4.20 25.61 12.09
C TYR A 70 -3.44 25.31 13.39
N VAL A 71 -3.73 24.18 14.05
CA VAL A 71 -3.02 23.77 15.27
C VAL A 71 -1.54 23.53 14.98
N THR A 72 -1.20 22.97 13.82
CA THR A 72 0.19 22.74 13.41
C THR A 72 0.93 24.07 13.22
N ASP A 73 0.38 25.01 12.45
CA ASP A 73 1.00 26.33 12.27
C ASP A 73 1.15 27.08 13.61
N TYR A 74 0.09 27.11 14.42
CA TYR A 74 0.12 27.79 15.73
C TYR A 74 1.10 27.16 16.70
N ALA A 75 1.07 25.83 16.87
CA ALA A 75 1.94 25.11 17.79
C ALA A 75 3.40 25.20 17.36
N PHE A 76 3.70 25.13 16.06
CA PHE A 76 5.06 25.32 15.56
C PHE A 76 5.54 26.75 15.82
N ARG A 77 4.76 27.79 15.49
CA ARG A 77 5.16 29.18 15.75
C ARG A 77 5.44 29.41 17.23
N GLN A 78 4.58 28.92 18.13
CA GLN A 78 4.82 29.09 19.57
C GLN A 78 5.96 28.24 20.10
N PHE A 79 6.16 27.03 19.59
CA PHE A 79 7.32 26.22 19.95
C PHE A 79 8.62 26.90 19.51
N LEU A 80 8.69 27.39 18.27
CA LEU A 80 9.85 28.10 17.77
C LEU A 80 10.16 29.38 18.59
N GLU A 81 9.12 30.05 19.10
CA GLU A 81 9.24 31.23 19.96
C GLU A 81 9.72 30.86 21.38
N ASP A 82 8.88 30.12 22.11
CA ASP A 82 9.06 29.87 23.54
C ASP A 82 10.13 28.81 23.81
N VAL A 83 10.35 27.88 22.88
CA VAL A 83 11.26 26.73 23.06
C VAL A 83 12.63 26.95 22.45
N ILE A 84 12.72 27.71 21.36
CA ILE A 84 13.98 27.90 20.64
C ILE A 84 14.51 29.31 20.82
N TYR A 85 13.71 30.33 20.51
CA TYR A 85 14.15 31.72 20.58
C TYR A 85 14.38 32.20 22.02
N GLU A 86 13.39 32.08 22.90
CA GLU A 86 13.49 32.63 24.26
C GLU A 86 14.72 32.13 25.05
N PRO A 87 15.05 30.81 25.04
CA PRO A 87 16.22 30.29 25.74
C PRO A 87 17.55 30.72 25.13
N LEU A 88 17.65 30.72 23.79
CA LEU A 88 18.89 31.12 23.10
C LEU A 88 19.15 32.62 23.25
N ALA A 89 18.10 33.45 23.19
CA ALA A 89 18.19 34.89 23.36
C ALA A 89 18.41 35.29 24.84
N ALA A 90 18.08 34.44 25.82
CA ALA A 90 18.22 34.75 27.25
C ALA A 90 19.67 35.02 27.68
N ALA A 91 20.66 34.48 26.96
CA ALA A 91 22.08 34.71 27.23
C ALA A 91 22.64 35.94 26.48
N HIS A 92 21.84 36.62 25.65
CA HIS A 92 22.32 37.73 24.83
C HIS A 92 22.41 39.04 25.63
N PRO A 93 23.56 39.73 25.64
CA PRO A 93 23.79 40.91 26.50
C PRO A 93 22.90 42.12 26.16
N ALA A 94 22.37 42.18 24.95
CA ALA A 94 21.45 43.25 24.52
C ALA A 94 19.96 42.98 24.82
N LYS A 95 19.63 41.83 25.43
CA LYS A 95 18.25 41.57 25.85
C LYS A 95 17.96 42.42 27.09
N PRO A 96 16.93 43.29 27.09
CA PRO A 96 16.60 44.08 28.27
C PRO A 96 16.28 43.11 29.41
N ASN A 97 17.16 43.06 30.41
CA ASN A 97 16.97 42.30 31.64
C ASN A 97 15.86 42.98 32.45
N GLY A 98 14.61 42.83 32.03
CA GLY A 98 13.48 43.00 32.94
C GLY A 98 13.64 41.94 34.02
N GLU A 99 13.58 42.33 35.30
CA GLU A 99 13.57 41.39 36.41
C GLU A 99 12.41 40.39 36.24
N ILE A 100 12.69 39.24 35.62
CA ILE A 100 11.70 38.17 35.47
C ILE A 100 11.49 37.59 36.88
N HIS A 101 10.46 38.07 37.57
CA HIS A 101 10.01 37.52 38.85
C HIS A 101 9.92 35.99 38.75
N ALA A 102 10.37 35.27 39.79
CA ALA A 102 10.47 33.81 39.78
C ALA A 102 9.15 33.10 39.37
N TYR A 103 8.00 33.72 39.63
CA TYR A 103 6.68 33.27 39.18
C TYR A 103 6.54 33.22 37.65
N PHE A 104 7.08 34.19 36.91
CA PHE A 104 7.13 34.16 35.44
C PHE A 104 8.11 33.10 34.92
N LYS A 105 9.17 32.77 35.66
CA LYS A 105 10.09 31.66 35.29
C LYS A 105 9.40 30.29 35.40
N VAL A 106 8.57 30.08 36.44
CA VAL A 106 7.81 28.82 36.60
C VAL A 106 6.68 28.71 35.57
N LEU A 107 5.94 29.79 35.30
CA LEU A 107 4.92 29.82 34.24
C LEU A 107 5.52 29.59 32.84
N LYS A 108 6.75 30.08 32.59
CA LYS A 108 7.50 29.78 31.37
C LYS A 108 7.80 28.29 31.25
N VAL A 109 8.29 27.63 32.32
CA VAL A 109 8.54 26.17 32.31
C VAL A 109 7.25 25.38 32.05
N VAL A 110 6.14 25.76 32.69
CA VAL A 110 4.84 25.11 32.46
C VAL A 110 4.37 25.29 31.02
N ARG A 111 4.45 26.51 30.47
CA ARG A 111 4.13 26.81 29.07
C ARG A 111 5.01 26.02 28.10
N TRP A 112 6.30 25.89 28.40
CA TRP A 112 7.27 25.11 27.65
C TRP A 112 6.90 23.62 27.63
N THR A 113 6.57 23.05 28.78
CA THR A 113 6.13 21.64 28.88
C THR A 113 4.83 21.42 28.11
N ILE A 114 3.87 22.34 28.19
CA ILE A 114 2.60 22.25 27.44
C ILE A 114 2.88 22.28 25.93
N LEU A 115 3.69 23.22 25.44
CA LEU A 115 4.01 23.34 24.01
C LEU A 115 4.82 22.14 23.50
N ALA A 116 5.82 21.68 24.25
CA ALA A 116 6.55 20.46 23.92
C ALA A 116 5.61 19.25 23.86
N THR A 117 4.66 19.14 24.79
CA THR A 117 3.65 18.08 24.80
C THR A 117 2.73 18.18 23.57
N VAL A 118 2.25 19.38 23.22
CA VAL A 118 1.42 19.59 22.01
C VAL A 118 2.18 19.20 20.75
N VAL A 119 3.46 19.55 20.63
CA VAL A 119 4.30 19.15 19.49
C VAL A 119 4.49 17.64 19.45
N ILE A 120 4.80 17.00 20.58
CA ILE A 120 4.90 15.52 20.67
C ILE A 120 3.58 14.86 20.27
N LEU A 121 2.44 15.38 20.72
CA LEU A 121 1.12 14.89 20.34
C LEU A 121 0.83 15.10 18.85
N LEU A 122 1.32 16.18 18.22
CA LEU A 122 1.24 16.37 16.77
C LEU A 122 2.07 15.35 16.00
N PHE A 123 3.28 15.01 16.48
CA PHE A 123 4.08 13.92 15.90
C PHE A 123 3.40 12.56 16.07
N TYR A 124 2.78 12.31 17.23
CA TYR A 124 2.03 11.09 17.51
C TYR A 124 0.76 11.00 16.65
N ALA A 125 0.06 12.10 16.45
CA ALA A 125 -1.14 12.15 15.61
C ALA A 125 -0.81 12.00 14.12
N ASP A 126 0.31 12.52 13.63
CA ASP A 126 0.82 12.22 12.30
C ASP A 126 1.12 10.71 12.14
N TRP A 127 1.77 10.11 13.14
CA TRP A 127 2.02 8.68 13.14
C TRP A 127 0.72 7.86 13.09
N TYR A 128 -0.27 8.22 13.91
CA TYR A 128 -1.54 7.52 13.97
C TYR A 128 -2.40 7.73 12.71
N SER A 129 -2.49 8.97 12.21
CA SER A 129 -3.19 9.24 10.94
C SER A 129 -2.55 8.50 9.78
N MET A 130 -1.22 8.34 9.77
CA MET A 130 -0.54 7.53 8.76
C MET A 130 -0.98 6.06 8.79
N GLN A 131 -1.14 5.47 9.97
CA GLN A 131 -1.63 4.08 10.07
C GLN A 131 -3.02 3.93 9.44
N ILE A 132 -3.83 5.00 9.48
CA ILE A 132 -5.20 5.02 8.93
C ILE A 132 -5.20 5.36 7.44
N ILE A 133 -4.22 6.12 6.93
CA ILE A 133 -4.04 6.43 5.51
C ILE A 133 -3.47 5.23 4.74
N LYS A 134 -2.63 4.40 5.40
CA LYS A 134 -1.96 3.24 4.79
C LYS A 134 -2.91 2.37 3.98
N ASP A 135 -4.04 1.99 4.55
CA ASP A 135 -4.96 1.03 3.93
C ASP A 135 -5.80 1.61 2.77
N PRO A 136 -6.43 2.79 2.87
CA PRO A 136 -7.19 3.37 1.77
C PRO A 136 -6.31 3.90 0.63
N PHE A 137 -5.14 4.50 0.90
CA PHE A 137 -4.22 4.89 -0.18
C PHE A 137 -3.56 3.68 -0.83
N ALA A 138 -3.28 2.62 -0.05
CA ALA A 138 -2.90 1.34 -0.61
C ALA A 138 -3.95 0.79 -1.57
N ALA A 139 -5.24 0.85 -1.21
CA ALA A 139 -6.34 0.39 -2.05
C ALA A 139 -6.46 1.19 -3.36
N GLN A 140 -6.14 2.49 -3.34
CA GLN A 140 -6.16 3.35 -4.52
C GLN A 140 -4.88 3.28 -5.37
N ALA A 141 -3.75 2.89 -4.79
CA ALA A 141 -2.50 2.71 -5.51
C ALA A 141 -2.55 1.42 -6.35
N LYS A 142 -3.12 1.50 -7.56
CA LYS A 142 -3.16 0.47 -8.62
C LYS A 142 -2.69 -0.92 -8.14
N GLN A 143 -3.50 -1.55 -7.30
CA GLN A 143 -3.22 -2.92 -6.90
C GLN A 143 -3.41 -3.77 -8.15
N GLU A 144 -2.39 -4.53 -8.52
CA GLU A 144 -2.55 -5.51 -9.57
C GLU A 144 -3.62 -6.50 -9.13
N GLU A 145 -4.61 -6.70 -10.00
CA GLU A 145 -5.75 -7.56 -9.72
C GLU A 145 -5.29 -9.00 -9.55
N VAL A 146 -5.63 -9.57 -8.40
CA VAL A 146 -5.35 -10.97 -8.09
C VAL A 146 -6.28 -11.83 -8.95
N VAL A 147 -5.70 -12.77 -9.71
CA VAL A 147 -6.49 -13.64 -10.59
C VAL A 147 -7.20 -14.70 -9.73
N ASP A 148 -8.50 -14.88 -9.92
CA ASP A 148 -9.24 -15.95 -9.26
C ASP A 148 -8.79 -17.33 -9.77
N VAL A 149 -8.08 -18.04 -8.88
CA VAL A 149 -7.53 -19.37 -9.13
C VAL A 149 -8.65 -20.37 -9.45
N ALA A 150 -9.82 -20.24 -8.82
CA ALA A 150 -10.94 -21.16 -9.01
C ALA A 150 -11.54 -21.01 -10.40
N THR A 151 -11.69 -19.77 -10.88
CA THR A 151 -12.20 -19.49 -12.23
C THR A 151 -11.28 -20.03 -13.33
N VAL A 152 -9.95 -19.83 -13.20
CA VAL A 152 -9.00 -20.35 -14.20
C VAL A 152 -8.87 -21.87 -14.14
N ALA A 153 -8.85 -22.45 -12.93
CA ALA A 153 -8.84 -23.91 -12.75
C ALA A 153 -10.10 -24.57 -13.34
N ALA A 154 -11.27 -23.94 -13.19
CA ALA A 154 -12.51 -24.40 -13.80
C ALA A 154 -12.44 -24.32 -15.34
N GLY A 155 -11.90 -23.24 -15.90
CA GLY A 155 -11.70 -23.10 -17.34
C GLY A 155 -10.80 -24.20 -17.94
N VAL A 156 -9.68 -24.50 -17.27
CA VAL A 156 -8.79 -25.60 -17.67
C VAL A 156 -9.51 -26.95 -17.55
N ALA A 157 -10.23 -27.19 -16.44
CA ALA A 157 -10.99 -28.42 -16.26
C ALA A 157 -12.02 -28.66 -17.38
N VAL A 158 -12.76 -27.60 -17.78
CA VAL A 158 -13.76 -27.65 -18.88
C VAL A 158 -13.11 -28.00 -20.21
N GLN A 159 -11.93 -27.47 -20.51
CA GLN A 159 -11.22 -27.78 -21.76
C GLN A 159 -10.85 -29.27 -21.87
N TYR A 160 -10.44 -29.89 -20.75
CA TYR A 160 -10.16 -31.33 -20.69
C TYR A 160 -11.43 -32.18 -20.62
N ASP A 161 -12.51 -31.67 -20.02
CA ASP A 161 -13.82 -32.34 -20.01
C ASP A 161 -14.40 -32.45 -21.43
N GLY A 162 -14.14 -31.46 -22.29
CA GLY A 162 -14.46 -31.52 -23.73
C GLY A 162 -13.73 -32.63 -24.51
N VAL A 163 -12.58 -33.11 -24.02
CA VAL A 163 -11.83 -34.22 -24.62
C VAL A 163 -12.22 -35.57 -24.01
N SER A 164 -12.49 -35.62 -22.71
CA SER A 164 -12.78 -36.87 -22.01
C SER A 164 -14.23 -37.35 -22.19
N ALA A 165 -15.21 -36.44 -22.32
CA ALA A 165 -16.61 -36.80 -22.49
C ALA A 165 -16.90 -37.59 -23.79
N PRO A 166 -16.36 -37.21 -24.97
CA PRO A 166 -16.50 -38.02 -26.19
C PRO A 166 -15.89 -39.41 -26.06
N LEU A 167 -14.73 -39.53 -25.40
CA LEU A 167 -14.08 -40.82 -25.16
C LEU A 167 -14.90 -41.72 -24.24
N ALA A 168 -15.53 -41.15 -23.20
CA ALA A 168 -16.43 -41.90 -22.32
C ALA A 168 -17.65 -42.44 -23.07
N GLU A 169 -18.26 -41.65 -23.95
CA GLU A 169 -19.40 -42.09 -24.76
C GLU A 169 -18.97 -43.14 -25.81
N GLN A 170 -17.80 -42.99 -26.42
CA GLN A 170 -17.22 -44.02 -27.31
C GLN A 170 -16.98 -45.34 -26.56
N ILE A 171 -16.44 -45.31 -25.34
CA ILE A 171 -16.25 -46.51 -24.51
C ILE A 171 -17.60 -47.19 -24.24
N LYS A 172 -18.64 -46.41 -23.95
CA LYS A 172 -19.99 -46.91 -23.69
C LYS A 172 -20.60 -47.54 -24.95
N GLN A 173 -20.44 -46.89 -26.10
CA GLN A 173 -20.90 -47.39 -27.39
C GLN A 173 -20.19 -48.69 -27.78
N LEU A 174 -18.85 -48.73 -27.72
CA LEU A 174 -18.07 -49.95 -28.00
C LEU A 174 -18.46 -51.12 -27.10
N LYS A 175 -18.75 -50.87 -25.81
CA LYS A 175 -19.28 -51.90 -24.89
C LYS A 175 -20.68 -52.37 -25.28
N ALA A 176 -21.50 -51.53 -25.89
CA ALA A 176 -22.82 -51.91 -26.38
C ALA A 176 -22.70 -52.73 -27.68
N ASP A 177 -21.85 -52.30 -28.60
CA ASP A 177 -21.60 -52.96 -29.89
C ASP A 177 -21.00 -54.37 -29.69
N ILE A 178 -20.03 -54.51 -28.78
CA ILE A 178 -19.49 -55.84 -28.40
C ILE A 178 -20.60 -56.76 -27.91
N ARG A 179 -21.51 -56.26 -27.06
CA ARG A 179 -22.63 -57.06 -26.53
C ARG A 179 -23.66 -57.40 -27.61
N ALA A 180 -23.95 -56.47 -28.52
CA ALA A 180 -24.85 -56.71 -29.64
C ALA A 180 -24.27 -57.76 -30.60
N GLU A 181 -22.98 -57.68 -30.88
CA GLU A 181 -22.28 -58.62 -31.76
C GLU A 181 -22.16 -60.02 -31.14
N GLU A 182 -21.89 -60.12 -29.83
CA GLU A 182 -21.92 -61.40 -29.13
C GLU A 182 -23.31 -62.06 -29.20
N LYS A 183 -24.39 -61.28 -29.06
CA LYS A 183 -25.77 -61.77 -29.23
C LYS A 183 -26.08 -62.17 -30.68
N ARG A 184 -25.57 -61.45 -31.67
CA ARG A 184 -25.73 -61.79 -33.09
C ARG A 184 -25.04 -63.11 -33.42
N VAL A 185 -23.84 -63.34 -32.87
CA VAL A 185 -23.12 -64.61 -32.99
C VAL A 185 -23.91 -65.74 -32.34
N ASP A 186 -24.50 -65.53 -31.16
CA ASP A 186 -25.39 -66.52 -30.52
C ASP A 186 -26.58 -66.86 -31.40
N ALA A 187 -27.29 -65.85 -31.91
CA ALA A 187 -28.46 -66.06 -32.76
C ALA A 187 -28.12 -66.79 -34.07
N SER A 188 -26.95 -66.51 -34.63
CA SER A 188 -26.47 -67.12 -35.88
C SER A 188 -25.92 -68.54 -35.69
N ASN A 189 -25.66 -68.97 -34.44
CA ASN A 189 -25.11 -70.29 -34.09
C ASN A 189 -26.00 -71.02 -33.08
N ARG A 190 -27.33 -70.95 -33.27
CA ARG A 190 -28.35 -71.41 -32.31
C ARG A 190 -28.16 -72.85 -31.81
N SER A 191 -27.79 -73.76 -32.69
CA SER A 191 -27.50 -75.17 -32.34
C SER A 191 -26.26 -75.32 -31.44
N LEU A 192 -25.21 -74.53 -31.68
CA LEU A 192 -24.03 -74.49 -30.80
C LEU A 192 -24.38 -73.86 -29.46
N THR A 193 -25.22 -72.82 -29.43
CA THR A 193 -25.70 -72.18 -28.20
C THR A 193 -26.53 -73.15 -27.35
N GLU A 194 -27.44 -73.91 -27.96
CA GLU A 194 -28.23 -74.93 -27.26
C GLU A 194 -27.38 -76.09 -26.72
N LEU A 195 -26.40 -76.56 -27.50
CA LEU A 195 -25.47 -77.61 -27.06
C LEU A 195 -24.55 -77.13 -25.93
N ALA A 196 -24.06 -75.89 -26.01
CA ALA A 196 -23.29 -75.27 -24.95
C ALA A 196 -24.13 -75.13 -23.66
N ALA A 197 -25.39 -74.72 -23.77
CA ALA A 197 -26.31 -74.62 -22.64
C ALA A 197 -26.62 -75.98 -21.98
N LYS A 198 -26.57 -77.07 -22.75
CA LYS A 198 -26.70 -78.46 -22.26
C LYS A 198 -25.41 -79.02 -21.62
N GLY A 199 -24.35 -78.21 -21.49
CA GLY A 199 -23.10 -78.59 -20.83
C GLY A 199 -22.04 -79.19 -21.76
N ASN A 200 -22.21 -79.09 -23.09
CA ASN A 200 -21.19 -79.57 -24.03
C ASN A 200 -19.99 -78.59 -24.07
N GLY A 201 -18.86 -79.00 -23.48
CA GLY A 201 -17.65 -78.18 -23.39
C GLY A 201 -16.99 -77.84 -24.73
N TRP A 202 -17.13 -78.70 -25.75
CA TRP A 202 -16.64 -78.41 -27.09
C TRP A 202 -17.46 -77.30 -27.75
N ALA A 203 -18.80 -77.39 -27.68
CA ALA A 203 -19.70 -76.39 -28.25
C ALA A 203 -19.53 -75.01 -27.57
N ALA A 204 -19.34 -74.99 -26.24
CA ALA A 204 -19.05 -73.76 -25.50
C ALA A 204 -17.72 -73.11 -25.95
N ASN A 205 -16.66 -73.90 -26.11
CA ASN A 205 -15.37 -73.42 -26.59
C ASN A 205 -15.42 -72.89 -28.03
N GLU A 206 -16.16 -73.56 -28.91
CA GLU A 206 -16.28 -73.15 -30.31
C GLU A 206 -17.12 -71.85 -30.43
N LEU A 207 -18.18 -71.72 -29.64
CA LEU A 207 -18.97 -70.50 -29.53
C LEU A 207 -18.13 -69.33 -28.98
N ALA A 208 -17.32 -69.58 -27.95
CA ALA A 208 -16.41 -68.59 -27.39
C ALA A 208 -15.36 -68.12 -28.40
N LYS A 209 -14.76 -69.03 -29.18
CA LYS A 209 -13.84 -68.68 -30.28
C LYS A 209 -14.51 -67.82 -31.34
N LYS A 210 -15.74 -68.16 -31.74
CA LYS A 210 -16.51 -67.37 -32.72
C LYS A 210 -16.82 -65.97 -32.20
N LYS A 211 -17.25 -65.83 -30.94
CA LYS A 211 -17.45 -64.53 -30.28
C LYS A 211 -16.17 -63.72 -30.17
N ALA A 212 -15.07 -64.35 -29.75
CA ALA A 212 -13.77 -63.72 -29.64
C ALA A 212 -13.26 -63.21 -31.00
N LYS A 213 -13.44 -63.98 -32.08
CA LYS A 213 -13.08 -63.57 -33.43
C LYS A 213 -13.94 -62.40 -33.92
N ALA A 214 -15.26 -62.46 -33.72
CA ALA A 214 -16.18 -61.41 -34.14
C ALA A 214 -15.97 -60.10 -33.39
N THR A 215 -15.60 -60.16 -32.11
CA THR A 215 -15.41 -58.98 -31.25
C THR A 215 -13.97 -58.49 -31.17
N LYS A 216 -13.00 -59.13 -31.85
CA LYS A 216 -11.56 -58.84 -31.70
C LYS A 216 -11.22 -57.37 -31.96
N ALA A 217 -11.72 -56.81 -33.06
CA ALA A 217 -11.44 -55.42 -33.44
C ALA A 217 -12.04 -54.44 -32.44
N ALA A 218 -13.32 -54.59 -32.11
CA ALA A 218 -14.01 -53.73 -31.14
C ALA A 218 -13.41 -53.81 -29.72
N LYS A 219 -12.93 -54.99 -29.29
CA LYS A 219 -12.22 -55.15 -28.01
C LYS A 219 -10.85 -54.47 -28.01
N SER A 220 -10.12 -54.53 -29.13
CA SER A 220 -8.85 -53.81 -29.29
C SER A 220 -9.06 -52.30 -29.24
N GLU A 221 -10.08 -51.80 -29.93
CA GLU A 221 -10.45 -50.39 -29.95
C GLU A 221 -10.94 -49.91 -28.58
N LEU A 222 -11.73 -50.72 -27.87
CA LEU A 222 -12.13 -50.44 -26.48
C LEU A 222 -10.91 -50.26 -25.57
N GLN A 223 -9.88 -51.09 -25.71
CA GLN A 223 -8.67 -51.00 -24.90
C GLN A 223 -7.88 -49.73 -25.20
N SER A 224 -7.69 -49.36 -26.48
CA SER A 224 -7.01 -48.12 -26.84
C SER A 224 -7.78 -46.88 -26.37
N THR A 225 -9.11 -46.87 -26.50
CA THR A 225 -9.94 -45.74 -26.08
C THR A 225 -9.97 -45.61 -24.55
N GLN A 226 -9.95 -46.71 -23.80
CA GLN A 226 -9.80 -46.69 -22.34
C GLN A 226 -8.46 -46.13 -21.88
N GLN A 227 -7.36 -46.48 -22.57
CA GLN A 227 -6.05 -45.90 -22.29
C GLN A 227 -6.03 -44.40 -22.58
N ALA A 228 -6.55 -43.97 -23.73
CA ALA A 228 -6.65 -42.55 -24.07
C ALA A 228 -7.52 -41.77 -23.06
N TYR A 229 -8.65 -42.33 -22.63
CA TYR A 229 -9.50 -41.73 -21.60
C TYR A 229 -8.77 -41.56 -20.26
N THR A 230 -8.04 -42.58 -19.83
CA THR A 230 -7.26 -42.53 -18.58
C THR A 230 -6.14 -41.47 -18.65
N GLN A 231 -5.44 -41.41 -19.78
CA GLN A 231 -4.41 -40.39 -20.02
C GLN A 231 -5.01 -38.96 -20.04
N ALA A 232 -6.19 -38.78 -20.63
CA ALA A 232 -6.88 -37.49 -20.64
C ALA A 232 -7.27 -37.04 -19.22
N LEU A 233 -7.79 -37.96 -18.39
CA LEU A 233 -8.10 -37.68 -16.98
C LEU A 233 -6.85 -37.32 -16.17
N GLN A 234 -5.75 -38.04 -16.37
CA GLN A 234 -4.50 -37.77 -15.67
C GLN A 234 -3.87 -36.44 -16.12
N GLY A 235 -3.95 -36.14 -17.42
CA GLY A 235 -3.55 -34.85 -17.98
C GLY A 235 -4.35 -33.68 -17.39
N ARG A 236 -5.67 -33.85 -17.22
CA ARG A 236 -6.55 -32.87 -16.56
C ARG A 236 -6.10 -32.57 -15.13
N VAL A 237 -5.90 -33.60 -14.31
CA VAL A 237 -5.48 -33.42 -12.91
C VAL A 237 -4.14 -32.71 -12.83
N ASN A 238 -3.18 -33.10 -13.66
CA ASN A 238 -1.86 -32.48 -13.68
C ASN A 238 -1.92 -31.01 -14.13
N ALA A 239 -2.71 -30.70 -15.17
CA ALA A 239 -2.86 -29.34 -15.69
C ALA A 239 -3.60 -28.41 -14.72
N VAL A 240 -4.65 -28.89 -14.05
CA VAL A 240 -5.36 -28.13 -13.01
C VAL A 240 -4.43 -27.85 -11.84
N ASN A 241 -3.69 -28.85 -11.35
CA ASN A 241 -2.77 -28.68 -10.23
C ASN A 241 -1.61 -27.74 -10.55
N SER A 242 -0.99 -27.86 -11.73
CA SER A 242 0.11 -26.98 -12.15
C SER A 242 -0.36 -25.54 -12.35
N THR A 243 -1.52 -25.34 -12.95
CA THR A 243 -2.12 -24.01 -13.16
C THR A 243 -2.49 -23.36 -11.83
N THR A 244 -3.13 -24.11 -10.93
CA THR A 244 -3.48 -23.65 -9.58
C THR A 244 -2.24 -23.18 -8.82
N ARG A 245 -1.14 -23.96 -8.89
CA ARG A 245 0.12 -23.61 -8.25
C ARG A 245 0.78 -22.39 -8.87
N ALA A 246 0.86 -22.32 -10.20
CA ALA A 246 1.48 -21.19 -10.90
C ALA A 246 0.73 -19.87 -10.64
N ILE A 247 -0.61 -19.91 -10.62
CA ILE A 247 -1.41 -18.72 -10.29
C ILE A 247 -1.29 -18.39 -8.81
N GLY A 248 -1.27 -19.38 -7.91
CA GLY A 248 -1.03 -19.17 -6.49
C GLY A 248 0.31 -18.49 -6.20
N GLU A 249 1.39 -18.95 -6.84
CA GLU A 249 2.73 -18.35 -6.74
C GLU A 249 2.75 -16.92 -7.32
N LYS A 250 2.09 -16.70 -8.46
CA LYS A 250 1.95 -15.36 -9.05
C LYS A 250 1.16 -14.41 -8.14
N ASN A 251 0.03 -14.85 -7.60
CA ASN A 251 -0.81 -14.07 -6.69
C ASN A 251 -0.04 -13.72 -5.42
N ALA A 252 0.70 -14.66 -4.83
CA ALA A 252 1.55 -14.40 -3.67
C ALA A 252 2.65 -13.36 -3.97
N ALA A 253 3.28 -13.43 -5.15
CA ALA A 253 4.25 -12.43 -5.58
C ALA A 253 3.60 -11.04 -5.78
N THR A 254 2.42 -10.99 -6.39
CA THR A 254 1.64 -9.76 -6.55
C THR A 254 1.19 -9.16 -5.21
N GLU A 255 0.76 -9.99 -4.25
CA GLU A 255 0.44 -9.54 -2.89
C GLU A 255 1.66 -8.97 -2.16
N GLN A 256 2.83 -9.62 -2.31
CA GLN A 256 4.08 -9.13 -1.74
C GLN A 256 4.54 -7.81 -2.37
N ASP A 257 4.42 -7.67 -3.69
CA ASP A 257 4.74 -6.43 -4.40
C ASP A 257 3.79 -5.30 -4.01
N ASN A 258 2.49 -5.60 -3.91
CA ASN A 258 1.49 -4.68 -3.38
C ASN A 258 1.87 -4.26 -1.94
N ALA A 259 2.16 -5.18 -1.04
CA ALA A 259 2.59 -4.87 0.33
C ALA A 259 3.85 -3.98 0.38
N THR A 260 4.81 -4.22 -0.52
CA THR A 260 6.03 -3.42 -0.64
C THR A 260 5.73 -1.99 -1.10
N LYS A 261 4.85 -1.83 -2.11
CA LYS A 261 4.36 -0.52 -2.57
C LYS A 261 3.64 0.24 -1.46
N ARG A 262 2.80 -0.44 -0.65
CA ARG A 262 2.13 0.14 0.53
C ARG A 262 3.13 0.64 1.56
N ALA A 263 4.14 -0.18 1.87
CA ALA A 263 5.19 0.18 2.81
C ALA A 263 6.02 1.38 2.32
N ALA A 264 6.34 1.44 1.03
CA ALA A 264 7.09 2.54 0.42
C ALA A 264 6.30 3.87 0.46
N LEU A 265 5.02 3.87 0.07
CA LEU A 265 4.14 5.04 0.13
C LEU A 265 3.99 5.56 1.56
N SER A 266 3.80 4.66 2.52
CA SER A 266 3.78 5.03 3.94
C SER A 266 5.11 5.59 4.42
N GLY A 267 6.23 4.97 4.02
CA GLY A 267 7.56 5.44 4.38
C GLY A 267 7.80 6.86 3.87
N MET A 268 7.37 7.15 2.64
CA MET A 268 7.44 8.50 2.06
C MET A 268 6.57 9.49 2.83
N PHE A 269 5.32 9.14 3.16
CA PHE A 269 4.42 10.03 3.92
C PHE A 269 4.99 10.35 5.32
N PHE A 270 5.58 9.36 6.01
CA PHE A 270 6.28 9.57 7.28
C PHE A 270 7.50 10.47 7.14
N MET A 271 8.37 10.15 6.17
CA MET A 271 9.60 10.89 5.90
C MET A 271 9.31 12.35 5.56
N PHE A 272 8.25 12.61 4.79
CA PHE A 272 7.85 13.98 4.48
C PHE A 272 7.19 14.67 5.69
N GLY A 273 6.25 14.05 6.40
CA GLY A 273 5.62 14.66 7.58
C GLY A 273 6.60 14.92 8.73
N ALA A 274 7.19 13.85 9.28
CA ALA A 274 8.08 13.95 10.42
C ALA A 274 9.45 14.55 10.06
N GLY A 275 10.00 14.20 8.90
CA GLY A 275 11.30 14.72 8.45
C GLY A 275 11.27 16.21 8.15
N PHE A 276 10.22 16.74 7.48
CA PHE A 276 10.13 18.18 7.25
C PHE A 276 9.84 18.96 8.53
N LYS A 277 9.13 18.38 9.51
CA LYS A 277 8.99 18.99 10.85
C LYS A 277 10.35 19.18 11.53
N VAL A 278 11.19 18.13 11.53
CA VAL A 278 12.56 18.20 12.10
C VAL A 278 13.42 19.21 11.33
N LEU A 279 13.39 19.21 10.00
CA LEU A 279 14.14 20.18 9.19
C LEU A 279 13.71 21.62 9.46
N THR A 280 12.40 21.87 9.61
CA THR A 280 11.86 23.20 9.94
C THR A 280 12.42 23.69 11.28
N VAL A 281 12.45 22.82 12.30
CA VAL A 281 13.05 23.13 13.61
C VAL A 281 14.55 23.44 13.50
N LEU A 282 15.31 22.62 12.76
CA LEU A 282 16.75 22.84 12.57
C LEU A 282 17.06 24.15 11.84
N MET A 283 16.30 24.47 10.79
CA MET A 283 16.45 25.73 10.06
C MET A 283 16.13 26.93 10.95
N ARG A 284 15.09 26.85 11.80
CA ARG A 284 14.79 27.91 12.77
C ARG A 284 15.90 28.10 13.79
N ILE A 285 16.46 27.02 14.35
CA ILE A 285 17.61 27.10 15.26
C ILE A 285 18.77 27.83 14.59
N PHE A 286 19.07 27.48 13.33
CA PHE A 286 20.10 28.16 12.55
C PHE A 286 19.82 29.67 12.42
N LEU A 287 18.59 30.06 12.04
CA LEU A 287 18.22 31.47 11.89
C LEU A 287 18.30 32.24 13.21
N VAL A 288 17.84 31.66 14.32
CA VAL A 288 17.93 32.27 15.66
C VAL A 288 19.39 32.49 16.05
N VAL A 289 20.25 31.46 15.91
CA VAL A 289 21.68 31.58 16.24
C VAL A 289 22.38 32.60 15.34
N SER A 290 22.08 32.58 14.03
CA SER A 290 22.62 33.53 13.05
C SER A 290 22.23 34.96 13.40
N PHE A 291 20.96 35.19 13.76
CA PHE A 291 20.44 36.49 14.18
C PHE A 291 21.13 36.98 15.46
N LEU A 292 21.15 36.16 16.51
CA LEU A 292 21.77 36.51 17.80
C LEU A 292 23.29 36.75 17.68
N SER A 293 23.96 36.11 16.72
CA SER A 293 25.40 36.32 16.49
C SER A 293 25.72 37.59 15.70
N LYS A 294 24.79 38.07 14.86
CA LYS A 294 25.04 39.15 13.90
C LYS A 294 24.43 40.49 14.30
N SER A 295 23.41 40.47 15.17
CA SER A 295 22.59 41.64 15.50
C SER A 295 22.98 42.22 16.86
N PRO A 296 23.63 43.40 16.91
CA PRO A 296 23.93 44.08 18.18
C PRO A 296 22.66 44.64 18.86
N THR A 297 21.60 44.90 18.10
CA THR A 297 20.26 45.28 18.56
C THR A 297 19.28 44.17 18.23
N LEU A 298 18.55 43.68 19.23
CA LEU A 298 17.65 42.52 19.07
C LEU A 298 16.26 42.86 18.51
N ASP A 299 15.85 44.13 18.53
CA ASP A 299 14.59 44.62 17.96
C ASP A 299 14.81 44.99 16.48
N ALA A 300 14.69 44.00 15.59
CA ALA A 300 15.00 44.16 14.17
C ALA A 300 13.82 44.68 13.34
N ASN A 301 12.60 44.50 13.85
CA ASN A 301 11.37 44.96 13.21
C ASN A 301 10.97 46.39 13.68
N GLY A 302 11.54 46.90 14.78
CA GLY A 302 11.32 48.23 15.34
C GLY A 302 10.00 48.39 16.08
N ASP A 303 9.38 47.30 16.54
CA ASP A 303 8.09 47.32 17.23
C ASP A 303 8.20 47.50 18.76
N GLY A 304 9.43 47.55 19.28
CA GLY A 304 9.72 47.72 20.69
C GLY A 304 9.59 46.45 21.53
N ILE A 305 9.34 45.28 20.91
CA ILE A 305 9.23 43.97 21.55
C ILE A 305 10.29 43.03 20.97
N VAL A 306 11.21 42.58 21.82
CA VAL A 306 12.26 41.64 21.42
C VAL A 306 11.73 40.20 21.43
N ASP A 307 11.36 39.66 20.27
CA ASP A 307 10.74 38.34 20.08
C ASP A 307 11.25 37.62 18.80
N GLY A 308 10.84 36.39 18.54
CA GLY A 308 11.26 35.63 17.36
C GLY A 308 10.69 36.14 16.03
N ARG A 309 9.87 37.19 16.02
CA ARG A 309 9.52 37.95 14.80
C ARG A 309 10.67 38.83 14.36
N ASP A 310 11.58 39.23 15.24
CA ASP A 310 12.81 39.94 14.89
C ASP A 310 13.75 39.09 14.05
N VAL A 311 13.86 37.80 14.38
CA VAL A 311 14.61 36.80 13.60
C VAL A 311 14.03 36.70 12.19
N THR A 312 12.70 36.67 12.09
CA THR A 312 11.97 36.60 10.81
C THR A 312 12.14 37.89 10.00
N ALA A 313 12.05 39.05 10.64
CA ALA A 313 12.24 40.36 10.00
C ALA A 313 13.66 40.52 9.45
N ALA A 314 14.67 40.13 10.24
CA ALA A 314 16.08 40.14 9.84
C ALA A 314 16.36 39.21 8.65
N ALA A 315 15.87 37.97 8.69
CA ALA A 315 16.11 36.99 7.64
C ALA A 315 15.33 37.27 6.34
N SER A 316 14.11 37.80 6.45
CA SER A 316 13.31 38.21 5.29
C SER A 316 13.82 39.52 4.66
N GLY A 317 14.63 40.30 5.39
CA GLY A 317 15.12 41.62 4.98
C GLY A 317 14.07 42.72 5.13
N ASN A 318 13.09 42.51 6.00
CA ASN A 318 12.03 43.46 6.33
C ASN A 318 12.38 44.17 7.66
N THR A 319 13.59 44.71 7.72
CA THR A 319 14.14 45.39 8.90
C THR A 319 13.81 46.88 8.85
N SER A 320 13.50 47.48 10.00
CA SER A 320 13.24 48.92 10.14
C SER A 320 14.53 49.75 10.21
N PHE A 321 15.70 49.10 10.32
CA PHE A 321 17.01 49.73 10.28
C PHE A 321 17.33 50.23 8.86
N ARG A 322 17.00 51.51 8.63
CA ARG A 322 17.75 52.40 7.73
C ARG A 322 18.70 53.27 8.53
#